data_AF-A0A927GB32-F1
#
_entry.id   AF-A0A927GB32-F1
#
_cell.length_a   1.000
_cell.length_b   1.000
_cell.length_c   1.000
_cell.angle_alpha   90.00
_cell.angle_beta   90.00
_cell.angle_gamma   90.00
#
_symmetry.space_group_name_H-M   'P 1'
#
loop_
_entity.id
_entity.type
_entity.pdbx_description
1 polymer ?
#
loop_
_entity_poly.entity_id
_entity_poly.type
_entity_poly.pdbx_seq_one_letter_code
_entity_poly.pdbx_strand_id
1 'polypeptide(L)'
;MSVVIKPTVSNIINLWFGVDTPIRQYKIKLNPDLWGACQKANRDFRPPSKRKQVELYRKSDKVAFAKAVQEELDRARARAIANTGSRESVMAVANQMR
;
A
#
# COMPACT_ATOMS: atom_id res chain seq x y z
N MET A 1 -3.87 3.29 -21.79
CA MET A 1 -3.11 4.00 -20.73
C MET A 1 -3.06 3.13 -19.48
N SER A 2 -1.99 2.33 -19.31
CA SER A 2 -1.71 1.65 -18.03
C SER A 2 -0.95 2.64 -17.15
N VAL A 3 -1.58 3.17 -16.11
CA VAL A 3 -0.85 3.99 -15.15
C VAL A 3 -0.80 3.21 -13.85
N VAL A 4 0.27 2.41 -13.73
CA VAL A 4 0.78 2.02 -12.42
C VAL A 4 1.20 3.33 -11.74
N ILE A 5 0.47 3.74 -10.70
CA ILE A 5 0.71 5.00 -10.03
C ILE A 5 1.83 4.84 -9.01
N LYS A 6 2.75 5.80 -8.99
CA LYS A 6 3.73 5.89 -7.90
C LYS A 6 2.98 6.17 -6.58
N PRO A 7 3.28 5.46 -5.48
CA PRO A 7 2.60 5.61 -4.20
C PRO A 7 3.09 6.87 -3.47
N THR A 8 2.91 8.04 -4.07
CA THR A 8 3.18 9.34 -3.43
C THR A 8 2.04 9.70 -2.49
N VAL A 9 2.31 10.57 -1.51
CA VAL A 9 1.29 11.06 -0.55
C VAL A 9 0.03 11.56 -1.28
N SER A 10 0.21 12.40 -2.31
CA SER A 10 -0.92 12.94 -3.09
C SER A 10 -1.70 11.85 -3.82
N ASN A 11 -1.02 10.91 -4.47
CA ASN A 11 -1.68 9.83 -5.20
C ASN A 11 -2.47 8.90 -4.26
N ILE A 12 -1.91 8.59 -3.09
CA ILE A 12 -2.59 7.78 -2.06
C ILE A 12 -3.84 8.52 -1.56
N ILE A 13 -3.71 9.81 -1.25
CA ILE A 13 -4.86 10.61 -0.79
C ILE A 13 -5.97 10.63 -1.84
N ASN A 14 -5.61 10.90 -3.10
CA ASN A 14 -6.56 10.96 -4.20
C ASN A 14 -7.20 9.60 -4.52
N LEU A 15 -6.46 8.50 -4.37
CA LEU A 15 -6.99 7.15 -4.57
C LEU A 15 -7.95 6.76 -3.44
N TRP A 16 -7.55 6.97 -2.18
CA TRP A 16 -8.32 6.50 -1.02
C TRP A 16 -9.52 7.40 -0.71
N PHE A 17 -9.29 8.71 -0.55
CA PHE A 17 -10.30 9.69 -0.14
C PHE A 17 -10.99 10.40 -1.33
N GLY A 18 -10.65 10.02 -2.56
CA GLY A 18 -11.27 10.58 -3.76
C GLY A 18 -12.72 10.11 -3.93
N VAL A 19 -13.50 10.91 -4.67
CA VAL A 19 -14.88 10.57 -5.04
C VAL A 19 -14.95 9.27 -5.84
N ASP A 20 -16.01 8.51 -5.62
CA ASP A 20 -16.22 7.26 -6.35
C ASP A 20 -16.60 7.55 -7.80
N THR A 21 -15.64 7.34 -8.70
CA THR A 21 -15.77 7.63 -10.12
C THR A 21 -15.26 6.45 -10.93
N PRO A 22 -15.74 6.23 -12.17
CA PRO A 22 -15.22 5.17 -13.03
C PRO A 22 -13.70 5.24 -13.21
N ILE A 23 -13.15 6.45 -13.27
CA ILE A 23 -11.70 6.68 -13.37
C ILE A 23 -10.97 6.20 -12.10
N ARG A 24 -11.53 6.44 -10.91
CA ARG A 24 -10.95 5.93 -9.65
C ARG A 24 -11.03 4.41 -9.59
N GLN A 25 -12.17 3.82 -9.95
CA GLN A 25 -12.34 2.36 -10.01
C GLN A 25 -11.34 1.72 -10.98
N TYR A 26 -11.10 2.33 -12.13
CA TYR A 26 -10.07 1.89 -13.06
C TYR A 26 -8.66 1.97 -12.46
N LYS A 27 -8.32 3.06 -11.77
CA LYS A 27 -7.02 3.18 -11.06
C LYS A 27 -6.86 2.12 -9.97
N ILE A 28 -7.92 1.79 -9.23
CA ILE A 28 -7.90 0.71 -8.23
C ILE A 28 -7.60 -0.63 -8.89
N LYS A 29 -8.29 -0.97 -9.99
CA LYS A 29 -8.07 -2.22 -10.74
C LYS A 29 -6.64 -2.37 -11.24
N LEU A 30 -6.02 -1.27 -11.68
CA LEU A 30 -4.64 -1.28 -12.17
C LEU A 30 -3.56 -1.28 -11.06
N ASN A 31 -3.94 -0.98 -9.82
CA ASN A 31 -3.00 -0.83 -8.71
C ASN A 31 -3.43 -1.64 -7.48
N PRO A 32 -3.60 -2.97 -7.61
CA PRO A 32 -4.13 -3.82 -6.54
C PRO A 32 -3.25 -3.81 -5.29
N ASP A 33 -1.92 -3.79 -5.44
CA ASP A 33 -0.98 -3.77 -4.30
C ASP A 33 -1.13 -2.49 -3.46
N LEU A 34 -1.22 -1.35 -4.15
CA LEU A 34 -1.42 -0.07 -3.49
C LEU A 34 -2.79 -0.02 -2.81
N TRP A 35 -3.84 -0.48 -3.48
CA TRP A 35 -5.18 -0.55 -2.89
C TRP A 35 -5.20 -1.45 -1.65
N GLY A 36 -4.58 -2.63 -1.74
CA GLY A 36 -4.45 -3.56 -0.62
C GLY A 36 -3.68 -2.96 0.56
N ALA A 37 -2.62 -2.20 0.30
CA ALA A 37 -1.88 -1.47 1.33
C ALA A 37 -2.76 -0.40 2.00
N CYS A 38 -3.57 0.35 1.23
CA CYS A 38 -4.54 1.29 1.80
C CYS A 38 -5.56 0.58 2.70
N GLN A 39 -6.13 -0.53 2.23
CA GLN A 39 -7.09 -1.32 3.01
C GLN A 39 -6.47 -1.84 4.30
N LYS A 40 -5.23 -2.31 4.26
CA LYS A 40 -4.51 -2.80 5.43
C LYS A 40 -4.20 -1.67 6.42
N ALA A 41 -3.62 -0.58 5.94
CA ALA A 41 -3.32 0.58 6.78
C ALA A 41 -4.59 1.10 7.48
N ASN A 42 -5.72 1.16 6.79
CA ASN A 42 -6.98 1.65 7.35
C ASN A 42 -7.50 0.85 8.55
N ARG A 43 -7.19 -0.45 8.64
CA ARG A 43 -7.65 -1.28 9.78
C ARG A 43 -7.01 -0.85 11.09
N ASP A 44 -5.72 -0.51 11.03
CA ASP A 44 -4.90 -0.21 12.22
C ASP A 44 -4.65 1.29 12.40
N PHE A 45 -5.04 2.12 11.43
CA PHE A 45 -4.73 3.54 11.43
C PHE A 45 -5.46 4.29 12.54
N ARG A 46 -4.69 5.04 13.33
CA ARG A 46 -5.19 5.95 14.36
C ARG A 46 -4.93 7.39 13.92
N PRO A 47 -5.96 8.13 13.48
CA PRO A 47 -5.76 9.49 13.01
C PRO A 47 -5.33 10.42 14.15
N PRO A 48 -4.39 11.35 13.93
CA PRO A 48 -3.95 12.32 14.93
C PRO A 48 -5.09 13.14 15.54
N SER A 49 -6.13 13.45 14.75
CA SER A 49 -7.31 14.18 15.22
C SER A 49 -8.28 13.35 16.07
N LYS A 50 -8.02 12.04 16.26
CA LYS A 50 -8.89 11.08 16.95
C LYS A 50 -10.27 10.85 16.29
N ARG A 51 -10.48 11.35 15.07
CA ARG A 51 -11.74 11.16 14.33
C ARG A 51 -11.80 9.77 13.73
N LYS A 52 -12.80 8.96 14.06
CA LYS A 52 -12.86 7.57 13.59
C LYS A 52 -13.36 7.44 12.14
N GLN A 53 -14.24 8.33 11.71
CA GLN A 53 -14.84 8.31 10.37
C GLN A 53 -13.92 8.97 9.34
N VAL A 54 -13.69 8.27 8.23
CA VAL A 54 -12.81 8.68 7.11
C VAL A 54 -13.28 10.00 6.49
N GLU A 55 -14.59 10.21 6.45
CA GLU A 55 -15.28 11.41 5.95
C GLU A 55 -14.92 12.65 6.78
N LEU A 56 -14.60 12.46 8.06
CA LEU A 56 -14.24 13.53 8.98
C LEU A 56 -12.73 13.82 9.00
N TYR A 57 -11.91 13.09 8.25
CA TYR A 57 -10.45 13.26 8.29
C TYR A 57 -10.02 14.64 7.83
N ARG A 58 -9.21 15.32 8.66
CA ARG A 58 -8.56 16.58 8.30
C ARG A 58 -7.42 16.33 7.32
N LYS A 59 -6.90 17.39 6.71
CA LYS A 59 -5.71 17.33 5.86
C LYS A 59 -4.54 16.61 6.56
N SER A 60 -4.32 16.88 7.84
CA SER A 60 -3.30 16.20 8.66
C SER A 60 -3.51 14.69 8.75
N ASP A 61 -4.76 14.25 8.95
CA ASP A 61 -5.10 12.84 9.06
C ASP A 61 -4.91 12.12 7.72
N LYS A 62 -5.32 12.75 6.61
CA LYS A 62 -5.13 12.21 5.25
C LYS A 62 -3.65 12.05 4.90
N VAL A 63 -2.81 13.01 5.29
CA VAL A 63 -1.36 12.93 5.09
C VAL A 63 -0.74 11.85 5.97
N ALA A 64 -1.13 11.76 7.25
CA ALA A 64 -0.63 10.73 8.16
C ALA A 64 -1.03 9.32 7.67
N PHE A 65 -2.26 9.16 7.18
CA PHE A 65 -2.73 7.93 6.56
C PHE A 65 -1.86 7.55 5.35
N ALA A 66 -1.62 8.50 4.46
CA ALA A 66 -0.82 8.25 3.28
C ALA A 66 0.63 7.83 3.61
N LYS A 67 1.23 8.40 4.65
CA LYS A 67 2.54 7.96 5.15
C LYS A 67 2.49 6.54 5.71
N ALA A 68 1.48 6.21 6.50
CA ALA A 68 1.29 4.84 7.02
C ALA A 68 1.14 3.80 5.89
N VAL A 69 0.50 4.17 4.77
CA VAL A 69 0.42 3.32 3.57
C VAL A 69 1.78 3.12 2.92
N GLN A 70 2.60 4.18 2.80
CA GLN A 70 3.96 4.06 2.26
C GLN A 70 4.81 3.12 3.10
N GLU A 71 4.75 3.24 4.42
CA GLU A 71 5.45 2.33 5.32
C GLU A 71 5.01 0.87 5.16
N GLU A 72 3.71 0.61 4.94
CA GLU A 72 3.24 -0.75 4.70
C GLU A 72 3.75 -1.32 3.38
N LEU A 73 3.83 -0.50 2.33
CA LEU A 73 4.41 -0.90 1.04
C LEU A 73 5.90 -1.20 1.17
N ASP A 74 6.64 -0.37 1.91
CA ASP A 74 8.06 -0.59 2.15
C ASP A 74 8.29 -1.87 2.96
N ARG A 75 7.47 -2.13 3.99
CA ARG A 75 7.48 -3.41 4.73
C ARG A 75 7.14 -4.59 3.84
N ALA A 76 6.15 -4.47 2.94
CA ALA A 76 5.80 -5.52 2.00
C ALA A 76 6.96 -5.82 1.03
N ARG A 77 7.61 -4.77 0.51
CA ARG A 77 8.77 -4.90 -0.38
C ARG A 77 9.96 -5.55 0.33
N ALA A 78 10.26 -5.13 1.57
CA ALA A 78 11.32 -5.73 2.38
C ALA A 78 11.08 -7.23 2.63
N ARG A 79 9.83 -7.62 2.96
CA ARG A 79 9.44 -9.03 3.12
C ARG A 79 9.58 -9.83 1.83
N ALA A 80 9.20 -9.27 0.69
CA ALA A 80 9.35 -9.92 -0.61
C ALA A 80 10.83 -10.20 -0.92
N ILE A 81 11.72 -9.25 -0.68
CA ILE A 81 13.16 -9.41 -0.89
C ILE A 81 13.73 -10.51 0.02
N ALA A 82 13.39 -10.50 1.31
CA ALA A 82 13.85 -11.51 2.26
C ALA A 82 13.40 -12.94 1.86
N ASN A 83 12.17 -13.08 1.37
CA ASN A 83 11.63 -14.37 0.94
C ASN A 83 12.30 -14.88 -0.34
N THR A 84 12.64 -14.01 -1.29
CA THR A 84 13.36 -14.40 -2.52
C THR A 84 14.78 -14.89 -2.21
N GLY A 85 15.53 -14.18 -1.36
CA GLY A 85 16.87 -14.62 -0.95
C GLY A 85 16.87 -15.95 -0.18
N SER A 86 15.83 -16.20 0.61
CA SER A 86 15.64 -17.49 1.29
C SER A 86 15.36 -18.63 0.29
N ARG A 87 14.53 -18.38 -0.73
CA ARG A 87 14.19 -19.39 -1.76
C ARG A 87 15.39 -19.75 -2.64
N GLU A 88 16.22 -18.79 -3.01
CA GLU A 88 17.46 -19.05 -3.76
C GLU A 88 18.46 -19.88 -2.95
N SER A 89 18.60 -19.59 -1.66
CA SER A 89 19.45 -20.37 -0.74
C SER A 89 18.96 -21.82 -0.59
N VAL A 90 17.65 -22.04 -0.48
CA VAL A 90 17.06 -23.39 -0.39
C VAL A 90 17.26 -24.19 -1.68
N MET A 91 17.11 -23.55 -2.85
CA MET A 91 17.33 -24.21 -4.15
C MET A 91 18.80 -24.55 -4.38
N ALA A 92 19.73 -23.70 -3.95
CA ALA A 92 21.16 -23.97 -4.03
C ALA A 92 21.57 -25.19 -3.21
N VAL A 93 21.05 -25.34 -1.98
CA VAL A 93 21.30 -26.52 -1.14
C VAL A 93 20.70 -27.78 -1.76
N ALA A 94 19.49 -27.71 -2.31
CA ALA A 94 18.84 -28.86 -2.94
C ALA A 94 19.56 -29.37 -4.19
N ASN A 95 20.24 -28.49 -4.94
CA ASN A 95 21.00 -28.86 -6.13
C ASN A 95 22.38 -29.45 -5.81
N GLN A 96 22.93 -29.17 -4.62
CA GLN A 96 24.24 -29.68 -4.20
C GLN A 96 24.18 -31.09 -3.57
N MET A 97 22.97 -31.61 -3.34
CA MET A 97 22.72 -32.97 -2.80
C MET A 97 22.29 -33.99 -3.87
N ARG A 98 22.42 -33.65 -5.16
CA ARG A 98 22.27 -34.57 -6.31
C ARG A 98 23.62 -34.81 -6.95
#